data_AF-A0A2K0W6P6-F1
#
_entry.id   AF-A0A2K0W6P6-F1
#
_cell.length_a   1.000
_cell.length_b   1.000
_cell.length_c   1.000
_cell.angle_alpha   90.00
_cell.angle_beta   90.00
_cell.angle_gamma   90.00
#
_symmetry.space_group_name_H-M   'P 1'
#
loop_
_entity.id
_entity.type
_entity.pdbx_description
1 polymer ?
#
loop_
_entity_poly.entity_id
_entity_poly.type
_entity_poly.pdbx_seq_one_letter_code
_entity_poly.pdbx_strand_id
1 'polypeptide(L)'
;MDIEEPNTQALAQNTAAPNSQVPAQTEPGVCGTCKMPGHEVIQCWQIGPDGFTHGCAVCNSDEHETDKCQGFPKDVNQKIEILVKRRACLPPLKTAFWYTLMWKWAKTNPSTDVDHLFPWTTQFAIDVLNGDRKLQVEGMLVTMRNNPDMERSRFLIDPLTANWEKVKETYGGEPKNFFAKLKADNAATQEQQVANASKLLS
;
A
#
# COMPACT_ATOMS: atom_id res chain seq x y z
N MET A 1 -61.36 40.73 -10.77
CA MET A 1 -61.54 42.02 -10.08
C MET A 1 -61.39 41.75 -8.60
N ASP A 2 -60.39 42.16 -7.86
CA ASP A 2 -59.10 42.82 -8.06
C ASP A 2 -58.57 42.95 -6.61
N ILE A 3 -57.30 42.56 -6.38
CA ILE A 3 -56.31 43.34 -5.58
C ILE A 3 -56.64 43.49 -4.07
N GLU A 4 -55.87 43.06 -3.06
CA GLU A 4 -54.47 43.39 -2.71
C GLU A 4 -54.10 42.62 -1.40
N GLU A 5 -52.85 42.17 -1.23
CA GLU A 5 -52.24 41.97 0.10
C GLU A 5 -51.54 43.28 0.55
N PRO A 6 -51.30 43.53 1.86
CA PRO A 6 -49.96 43.17 2.40
C PRO A 6 -49.89 42.84 3.92
N ASN A 7 -48.93 41.95 4.27
CA ASN A 7 -47.82 42.11 5.23
C ASN A 7 -48.11 42.77 6.62
N THR A 8 -47.70 42.30 7.81
CA THR A 8 -46.41 41.75 8.28
C THR A 8 -46.58 41.49 9.80
N GLN A 9 -45.99 40.44 10.37
CA GLN A 9 -45.00 40.54 11.46
C GLN A 9 -44.59 39.17 12.00
N ALA A 10 -43.28 38.96 11.93
CA ALA A 10 -42.53 37.80 12.34
C ALA A 10 -42.41 37.70 13.87
N LEU A 11 -42.23 36.48 14.37
CA LEU A 11 -41.22 36.20 15.38
C LEU A 11 -40.76 34.75 15.22
N ALA A 12 -39.49 34.63 14.91
CA ALA A 12 -38.75 33.41 14.71
C ALA A 12 -38.64 32.62 16.02
N GLN A 13 -38.53 31.30 15.91
CA GLN A 13 -37.44 30.52 16.52
C GLN A 13 -37.43 29.10 15.98
N ASN A 14 -36.49 28.88 15.05
CA ASN A 14 -35.98 27.59 14.62
C ASN A 14 -35.18 26.95 15.76
N THR A 15 -35.51 25.71 16.12
CA THR A 15 -34.55 24.76 16.69
C THR A 15 -34.64 23.46 15.91
N ALA A 16 -33.94 23.40 14.79
CA ALA A 16 -33.65 22.17 14.07
C ALA A 16 -32.54 21.42 14.82
N ALA A 17 -32.78 20.13 15.10
CA ALA A 17 -31.80 19.19 15.63
C ALA A 17 -30.57 19.09 14.70
N PRO A 18 -29.37 18.80 15.24
CA PRO A 18 -28.19 18.63 14.41
C PRO A 18 -28.36 17.35 13.57
N ASN A 19 -28.52 17.57 12.26
CA ASN A 19 -28.50 16.54 11.26
C ASN A 19 -27.12 15.89 11.28
N SER A 20 -27.02 14.70 11.88
CA SER A 20 -25.86 13.84 11.80
C SER A 20 -25.63 13.49 10.33
N GLN A 21 -24.77 14.27 9.69
CA GLN A 21 -24.27 13.96 8.35
C GLN A 21 -23.47 12.65 8.46
N VAL A 22 -24.13 11.55 8.09
CA VAL A 22 -23.44 10.36 7.61
C VAL A 22 -22.50 10.84 6.49
N PRO A 23 -21.18 10.58 6.56
CA PRO A 23 -20.28 11.01 5.49
C PRO A 23 -20.79 10.41 4.18
N ALA A 24 -21.09 11.28 3.22
CA ALA A 24 -21.44 10.88 1.87
C ALA A 24 -20.37 9.91 1.37
N GLN A 25 -20.78 8.71 0.98
CA GLN A 25 -19.89 7.74 0.36
C GLN A 25 -19.35 8.39 -0.92
N THR A 26 -18.10 8.87 -0.87
CA THR A 26 -17.39 9.34 -2.04
C THR A 26 -17.32 8.20 -3.04
N GLU A 27 -17.86 8.42 -4.24
CA GLU A 27 -17.69 7.52 -5.38
C GLU A 27 -16.24 7.02 -5.41
N PRO A 28 -15.99 5.70 -5.43
CA PRO A 28 -14.65 5.15 -5.42
C PRO A 28 -13.81 5.74 -6.56
N GLY A 29 -12.67 6.34 -6.23
CA GLY A 29 -11.77 6.93 -7.22
C GLY A 29 -11.35 5.96 -8.33
N VAL A 30 -10.92 6.51 -9.46
CA VAL A 30 -10.21 5.75 -10.51
C VAL A 30 -8.75 5.63 -10.12
N CYS A 31 -8.19 4.43 -10.18
CA CYS A 31 -6.83 4.19 -9.76
C CYS A 31 -5.83 4.90 -10.68
N GLY A 32 -4.93 5.70 -10.09
CA GLY A 32 -3.88 6.41 -10.82
C GLY A 32 -2.97 5.49 -11.62
N THR A 33 -2.72 4.27 -11.16
CA THR A 33 -1.77 3.33 -11.80
C THR A 33 -2.44 2.42 -12.82
N CYS A 34 -3.43 1.63 -12.41
CA CYS A 34 -4.05 0.65 -13.32
C CYS A 34 -5.23 1.20 -14.12
N LYS A 35 -5.64 2.45 -13.86
CA LYS A 35 -6.76 3.15 -14.51
C LYS A 35 -8.13 2.47 -14.38
N MET A 36 -8.25 1.48 -13.49
CA MET A 36 -9.51 0.82 -13.18
C MET A 36 -10.27 1.57 -12.08
N PRO A 37 -11.61 1.65 -12.16
CA PRO A 37 -12.44 2.27 -11.12
C PRO A 37 -12.49 1.41 -9.85
N GLY A 38 -13.05 1.97 -8.78
CA GLY A 38 -13.32 1.21 -7.55
C GLY A 38 -12.21 1.29 -6.50
N HIS A 39 -11.07 1.92 -6.78
CA HIS A 39 -9.96 2.05 -5.85
C HIS A 39 -8.93 3.09 -6.27
N GLU A 40 -8.08 3.46 -5.31
CA GLU A 40 -6.89 4.27 -5.54
C GLU A 40 -5.60 3.43 -5.48
N VAL A 41 -4.47 4.03 -5.84
CA VAL A 41 -3.14 3.38 -5.81
C VAL A 41 -2.84 2.70 -4.48
N ILE A 42 -3.27 3.29 -3.35
CA ILE A 42 -3.05 2.72 -2.01
C ILE A 42 -3.66 1.32 -1.81
N GLN A 43 -4.68 0.96 -2.58
CA GLN A 43 -5.33 -0.36 -2.58
C GLN A 43 -4.97 -1.20 -3.81
N CYS A 44 -4.26 -0.62 -4.79
CA CYS A 44 -3.96 -1.28 -6.05
C CYS A 44 -2.98 -2.43 -5.85
N TRP A 45 -3.24 -3.58 -6.46
CA TRP A 45 -2.34 -4.73 -6.46
C TRP A 45 -1.62 -4.93 -7.80
N GLN A 46 -1.80 -4.02 -8.77
CA GLN A 46 -1.05 -4.10 -10.02
C GLN A 46 0.44 -3.94 -9.72
N ILE A 47 1.26 -4.82 -10.30
CA ILE A 47 2.72 -4.82 -10.12
C ILE A 47 3.44 -4.56 -11.44
N GLY A 48 4.61 -3.94 -11.35
CA GLY A 48 5.59 -3.93 -12.42
C GLY A 48 6.38 -5.25 -12.50
N PRO A 49 7.30 -5.37 -13.48
CA PRO A 49 8.17 -6.55 -13.61
C PRO A 49 9.07 -6.81 -12.41
N ASP A 50 9.30 -5.80 -11.58
CA ASP A 50 10.11 -5.87 -10.35
C ASP A 50 9.29 -6.25 -9.10
N GLY A 51 8.01 -6.55 -9.27
CA GLY A 51 7.11 -7.00 -8.20
C GLY A 51 6.60 -5.89 -7.27
N PHE A 52 6.88 -4.62 -7.59
CA PHE A 52 6.36 -3.48 -6.84
C PHE A 52 5.09 -2.91 -7.50
N THR A 53 4.21 -2.34 -6.69
CA THR A 53 3.18 -1.43 -7.18
C THR A 53 3.79 -0.04 -7.38
N HIS A 54 3.81 0.43 -8.63
CA HIS A 54 4.26 1.78 -8.98
C HIS A 54 3.17 2.83 -8.76
N GLY A 55 3.61 4.06 -8.49
CA GLY A 55 2.76 5.22 -8.36
C GLY A 55 2.67 5.75 -6.93
N CYS A 56 1.86 6.79 -6.78
CA CYS A 56 1.72 7.55 -5.57
C CYS A 56 0.43 7.20 -4.85
N ALA A 57 0.56 6.58 -3.69
CA ALA A 57 -0.56 6.23 -2.82
C ALA A 57 -1.12 7.42 -2.02
N VAL A 58 -0.48 8.59 -2.10
CA VAL A 58 -0.92 9.82 -1.41
C VAL A 58 -1.84 10.66 -2.31
N CYS A 59 -1.45 10.90 -3.56
CA CYS A 59 -2.23 11.71 -4.50
C CYS A 59 -2.86 10.90 -5.63
N ASN A 60 -2.79 9.57 -5.58
CA ASN A 60 -3.39 8.65 -6.55
C ASN A 60 -2.93 8.93 -8.00
N SER A 61 -1.63 9.14 -8.21
CA SER A 61 -1.00 9.44 -9.51
C SER A 61 0.00 8.35 -9.91
N ASP A 62 0.24 8.14 -11.19
CA ASP A 62 1.30 7.28 -11.75
C ASP A 62 2.56 8.05 -12.20
N GLU A 63 2.60 9.37 -12.02
CA GLU A 63 3.72 10.22 -12.46
C GLU A 63 4.95 10.12 -11.56
N HIS A 64 4.75 9.77 -10.30
CA HIS A 64 5.82 9.69 -9.30
C HIS A 64 5.55 8.62 -8.26
N GLU A 65 6.63 8.18 -7.62
CA GLU A 65 6.56 7.25 -6.51
C GLU A 65 6.16 7.93 -5.21
N THR A 66 5.55 7.16 -4.30
CA THR A 66 4.91 7.67 -3.09
C THR A 66 5.84 8.53 -2.21
N ASP A 67 7.12 8.19 -2.08
CA ASP A 67 8.10 8.96 -1.28
C ASP A 67 8.58 10.26 -1.94
N LYS A 68 8.35 10.42 -3.24
CA LYS A 68 8.66 11.65 -4.00
C LYS A 68 7.50 12.64 -4.00
N CYS A 69 6.34 12.26 -3.48
CA CYS A 69 5.18 13.14 -3.42
C CYS A 69 5.41 14.29 -2.43
N GLN A 70 5.08 15.51 -2.83
CA GLN A 70 5.12 16.67 -1.93
C GLN A 70 4.18 16.50 -0.73
N GLY A 71 3.07 15.76 -0.91
CA GLY A 71 2.13 15.41 0.15
C GLY A 71 2.56 14.23 1.01
N PHE A 72 3.69 13.57 0.71
CA PHE A 72 4.15 12.44 1.50
C PHE A 72 4.47 12.91 2.94
N PRO A 73 3.85 12.29 3.96
CA PRO A 73 3.96 12.79 5.32
C PRO A 73 5.41 12.76 5.81
N LYS A 74 5.77 13.68 6.69
CA LYS A 74 7.06 13.65 7.40
C LYS A 74 7.01 12.76 8.63
N ASP A 75 5.84 12.67 9.26
CA ASP A 75 5.59 11.87 10.45
C ASP A 75 5.77 10.37 10.18
N VAL A 76 6.45 9.68 11.11
CA VAL A 76 6.80 8.26 10.94
C VAL A 76 5.56 7.37 11.05
N ASN A 77 4.61 7.67 11.94
CA ASN A 77 3.41 6.84 12.11
C ASN A 77 2.55 6.86 10.85
N GLN A 78 2.37 8.04 10.24
CA GLN A 78 1.66 8.17 8.97
C GLN A 78 2.38 7.47 7.82
N LYS A 79 3.72 7.48 7.79
CA LYS A 79 4.47 6.69 6.80
C LYS A 79 4.28 5.18 6.99
N ILE A 80 4.30 4.68 8.24
CA ILE A 80 4.02 3.27 8.56
C ILE A 80 2.60 2.90 8.15
N GLU A 81 1.63 3.78 8.41
CA GLU A 81 0.25 3.59 7.98
C GLU A 81 0.16 3.38 6.47
N ILE A 82 0.77 4.27 5.68
CA ILE A 82 0.72 4.21 4.22
C ILE A 82 1.53 3.04 3.66
N LEU A 83 2.79 2.87 4.08
CA LEU A 83 3.72 1.94 3.45
C LEU A 83 3.60 0.49 3.94
N VAL A 84 3.06 0.29 5.15
CA VAL A 84 2.99 -1.03 5.80
C VAL A 84 1.54 -1.42 6.00
N LYS A 85 0.81 -0.71 6.89
CA LYS A 85 -0.51 -1.16 7.36
C LYS A 85 -1.57 -1.16 6.28
N ARG A 86 -1.68 -0.10 5.49
CA ARG A 86 -2.65 -0.03 4.37
C ARG A 86 -2.25 -0.95 3.21
N ARG A 87 -0.97 -1.31 3.11
CA ARG A 87 -0.39 -2.23 2.12
C ARG A 87 -0.26 -3.67 2.62
N ALA A 88 -0.81 -3.95 3.78
CA ALA A 88 -1.00 -5.29 4.30
C ALA A 88 -1.60 -6.26 3.30
N CYS A 89 -0.98 -7.42 3.15
CA CYS A 89 -1.44 -8.47 2.24
C CYS A 89 -1.62 -7.96 0.79
N LEU A 90 -0.81 -6.98 0.40
CA LEU A 90 -0.72 -6.44 -0.95
C LEU A 90 0.75 -6.34 -1.34
N PRO A 91 1.07 -6.22 -2.64
CA PRO A 91 2.42 -5.91 -3.08
C PRO A 91 2.95 -4.61 -2.44
N PRO A 92 4.26 -4.51 -2.18
CA PRO A 92 4.84 -3.28 -1.63
C PRO A 92 4.82 -2.17 -2.69
N LEU A 93 4.70 -0.92 -2.23
CA LEU A 93 4.85 0.24 -3.11
C LEU A 93 6.32 0.40 -3.53
N LYS A 94 6.58 0.85 -4.76
CA LYS A 94 7.93 1.20 -5.22
C LYS A 94 8.36 2.51 -4.56
N THR A 95 9.06 2.43 -3.45
CA THR A 95 9.38 3.61 -2.62
C THR A 95 10.62 3.33 -1.76
N ALA A 96 11.03 4.30 -0.93
CA ALA A 96 11.95 4.08 0.18
C ALA A 96 11.59 2.81 0.95
N PHE A 97 12.60 1.97 1.20
CA PHE A 97 12.40 0.60 1.68
C PHE A 97 11.68 0.53 3.03
N TRP A 98 10.41 0.12 3.01
CA TRP A 98 9.48 0.14 4.15
C TRP A 98 10.03 -0.61 5.37
N TYR A 99 10.80 -1.68 5.15
CA TYR A 99 11.38 -2.48 6.24
C TYR A 99 12.32 -1.65 7.13
N THR A 100 13.10 -0.74 6.53
CA THR A 100 14.01 0.12 7.30
C THR A 100 13.24 1.07 8.22
N LEU A 101 12.10 1.56 7.74
CA LEU A 101 11.21 2.42 8.51
C LEU A 101 10.55 1.62 9.65
N MET A 102 9.99 0.45 9.33
CA MET A 102 9.32 -0.42 10.30
C MET A 102 10.27 -0.89 11.39
N TRP A 103 11.50 -1.27 11.04
CA TRP A 103 12.51 -1.69 12.01
C TRP A 103 12.81 -0.60 13.04
N LYS A 104 13.04 0.64 12.59
CA LYS A 104 13.29 1.78 13.48
C LYS A 104 12.08 2.06 14.36
N TRP A 105 10.89 2.04 13.78
CA TRP A 105 9.65 2.31 14.48
C TRP A 105 9.32 1.25 15.53
N ALA A 106 9.51 -0.04 15.23
CA ALA A 106 9.28 -1.13 16.18
C ALA A 106 10.24 -1.05 17.38
N LYS A 107 11.50 -0.63 17.17
CA LYS A 107 12.46 -0.42 18.28
C LYS A 107 12.02 0.71 19.23
N THR A 108 11.36 1.74 18.72
CA THR A 108 10.87 2.85 19.54
C THR A 108 9.48 2.59 20.13
N ASN A 109 8.78 1.55 19.68
CA ASN A 109 7.42 1.20 20.09
C ASN A 109 7.31 -0.30 20.46
N PRO A 110 8.11 -0.80 21.43
CA PRO A 110 8.26 -2.24 21.68
C PRO A 110 7.00 -2.93 22.21
N SER A 111 6.04 -2.17 22.75
CA SER A 111 4.77 -2.68 23.27
C SER A 111 3.62 -2.66 22.25
N THR A 112 3.86 -2.17 21.04
CA THR A 112 2.81 -2.15 20.02
C THR A 112 2.71 -3.51 19.36
N ASP A 113 1.49 -4.03 19.29
CA ASP A 113 1.22 -5.20 18.47
C ASP A 113 1.39 -4.83 17.00
N VAL A 114 2.32 -5.54 16.36
CA VAL A 114 2.68 -5.40 14.95
C VAL A 114 2.41 -6.67 14.19
N ASP A 115 1.81 -7.66 14.85
CA ASP A 115 1.48 -8.89 14.20
C ASP A 115 0.36 -8.67 13.21
N HIS A 116 0.50 -9.41 12.11
CA HIS A 116 -0.39 -9.41 10.98
C HIS A 116 -0.25 -8.15 10.12
N LEU A 117 -0.37 -8.33 8.80
CA LEU A 117 -0.64 -7.25 7.85
C LEU A 117 0.60 -6.46 7.37
N PHE A 118 1.71 -7.16 7.11
CA PHE A 118 2.81 -6.63 6.33
C PHE A 118 2.53 -6.70 4.82
N PRO A 119 3.17 -5.85 4.00
CA PRO A 119 3.22 -6.05 2.56
C PRO A 119 3.82 -7.41 2.22
N TRP A 120 3.43 -7.95 1.07
CA TRP A 120 4.09 -9.11 0.50
C TRP A 120 5.55 -8.77 0.13
N THR A 121 6.36 -9.81 -0.04
CA THR A 121 7.59 -9.71 -0.81
C THR A 121 7.26 -9.47 -2.28
N THR A 122 8.20 -8.85 -3.01
CA THR A 122 8.05 -8.64 -4.46
C THR A 122 8.00 -9.96 -5.21
N GLN A 123 8.79 -10.96 -4.79
CA GLN A 123 8.78 -12.28 -5.41
C GLN A 123 7.44 -12.98 -5.24
N PHE A 124 6.88 -12.98 -4.02
CA PHE A 124 5.56 -13.56 -3.80
C PHE A 124 4.49 -12.88 -4.66
N ALA A 125 4.52 -11.53 -4.74
CA ALA A 125 3.60 -10.78 -5.60
C ALA A 125 3.72 -11.20 -7.08
N ILE A 126 4.94 -11.34 -7.61
CA ILE A 126 5.19 -11.84 -8.96
C ILE A 126 4.59 -13.23 -9.14
N ASP A 127 4.91 -14.15 -8.24
CA ASP A 127 4.50 -15.56 -8.35
C ASP A 127 2.97 -15.71 -8.35
N VAL A 128 2.27 -14.97 -7.48
CA VAL A 128 0.81 -15.12 -7.35
C VAL A 128 0.02 -14.31 -8.37
N LEU A 129 0.53 -13.16 -8.84
CA LEU A 129 -0.17 -12.28 -9.78
C LEU A 129 0.19 -12.53 -11.25
N ASN A 130 1.27 -13.28 -11.53
CA ASN A 130 1.64 -13.70 -12.88
C ASN A 130 1.59 -15.23 -13.07
N GLY A 131 1.32 -16.01 -12.01
CA GLY A 131 1.22 -17.47 -12.08
C GLY A 131 -0.20 -17.99 -12.33
N ASP A 132 -0.33 -19.32 -12.29
CA ASP A 132 -1.56 -20.06 -12.63
C ASP A 132 -2.78 -19.68 -11.76
N ARG A 133 -2.54 -19.21 -10.54
CA ARG A 133 -3.61 -18.83 -9.58
C ARG A 133 -4.07 -17.38 -9.70
N LYS A 134 -3.55 -16.61 -10.66
CA LYS A 134 -3.83 -15.17 -10.80
C LYS A 134 -5.31 -14.82 -10.65
N LEU A 135 -6.19 -15.45 -11.43
CA LEU A 135 -7.62 -15.11 -11.42
C LEU A 135 -8.29 -15.34 -10.06
N GLN A 136 -7.90 -16.41 -9.37
CA GLN A 136 -8.39 -16.70 -8.01
C GLN A 136 -7.92 -15.63 -7.02
N VAL A 137 -6.62 -15.29 -7.08
CA VAL A 137 -6.01 -14.28 -6.20
C VAL A 137 -6.63 -12.91 -6.44
N GLU A 138 -6.78 -12.48 -7.69
CA GLU A 138 -7.43 -11.22 -8.04
C GLU A 138 -8.88 -11.18 -7.54
N GLY A 139 -9.64 -12.27 -7.67
CA GLY A 139 -11.00 -12.36 -7.12
C GLY A 139 -11.05 -12.20 -5.60
N MET A 140 -10.08 -12.77 -4.88
CA MET A 140 -9.94 -12.58 -3.43
C MET A 140 -9.59 -11.14 -3.08
N LEU A 141 -8.66 -10.51 -3.81
CA LEU A 141 -8.26 -9.12 -3.59
C LEU A 141 -9.40 -8.13 -3.89
N VAL A 142 -10.20 -8.37 -4.93
CA VAL A 142 -11.43 -7.62 -5.21
C VAL A 142 -12.41 -7.74 -4.05
N THR A 143 -12.59 -8.94 -3.51
CA THR A 143 -13.47 -9.17 -2.36
C THR A 143 -12.98 -8.42 -1.13
N MET A 144 -11.69 -8.49 -0.81
CA MET A 144 -11.08 -7.76 0.31
C MET A 144 -11.24 -6.24 0.15
N ARG A 145 -11.01 -5.72 -1.05
CA ARG A 145 -11.19 -4.29 -1.35
C ARG A 145 -12.62 -3.82 -1.09
N ASN A 146 -13.60 -4.60 -1.54
CA ASN A 146 -15.01 -4.25 -1.43
C ASN A 146 -15.60 -4.49 -0.03
N ASN A 147 -14.84 -5.13 0.88
CA ASN A 147 -15.26 -5.44 2.25
C ASN A 147 -14.16 -4.98 3.24
N PRO A 148 -14.01 -3.67 3.51
CA PRO A 148 -12.89 -3.15 4.30
C PRO A 148 -12.85 -3.64 5.76
N ASP A 149 -14.01 -4.03 6.32
CA ASP A 149 -14.11 -4.59 7.68
C ASP A 149 -13.70 -6.07 7.76
N MET A 150 -13.44 -6.69 6.60
CA MET A 150 -13.02 -8.07 6.51
C MET A 150 -11.57 -8.21 6.98
N GLU A 151 -11.34 -9.18 7.87
CA GLU A 151 -10.01 -9.47 8.39
C GLU A 151 -9.07 -9.93 7.27
N ARG A 152 -8.11 -9.07 6.90
CA ARG A 152 -7.24 -9.29 5.73
C ARG A 152 -6.34 -10.52 5.84
N SER A 153 -6.07 -10.96 7.06
CA SER A 153 -5.28 -12.15 7.40
C SER A 153 -5.90 -13.46 6.88
N ARG A 154 -7.19 -13.48 6.55
CA ARG A 154 -7.91 -14.72 6.17
C ARG A 154 -7.72 -15.16 4.72
N PHE A 155 -7.12 -14.33 3.87
CA PHE A 155 -7.18 -14.53 2.42
C PHE A 155 -5.83 -14.93 1.83
N LEU A 156 -4.82 -14.05 1.89
CA LEU A 156 -3.54 -14.34 1.27
C LEU A 156 -2.40 -13.64 1.99
N ILE A 157 -1.75 -14.39 2.88
CA ILE A 157 -0.56 -13.96 3.60
C ILE A 157 0.67 -14.52 2.90
N ASP A 158 1.66 -13.65 2.65
CA ASP A 158 2.99 -14.10 2.24
C ASP A 158 3.68 -14.76 3.45
N PRO A 159 4.05 -16.06 3.37
CA PRO A 159 4.72 -16.76 4.47
C PRO A 159 6.00 -16.07 4.97
N LEU A 160 6.70 -15.35 4.09
CA LEU A 160 7.94 -14.65 4.41
C LEU A 160 7.72 -13.33 5.14
N THR A 161 6.50 -12.80 5.13
CA THR A 161 6.13 -11.59 5.87
C THR A 161 4.89 -11.81 6.75
N ALA A 162 4.63 -13.06 7.16
CA ALA A 162 3.42 -13.43 7.90
C ALA A 162 3.30 -12.76 9.29
N ASN A 163 4.44 -12.48 9.92
CA ASN A 163 4.55 -11.80 11.20
C ASN A 163 5.90 -11.07 11.29
N TRP A 164 6.11 -10.31 12.37
CA TRP A 164 7.31 -9.50 12.50
C TRP A 164 8.59 -10.36 12.59
N GLU A 165 8.53 -11.55 13.17
CA GLU A 165 9.66 -12.48 13.19
C GLU A 165 10.10 -12.88 11.78
N LYS A 166 9.14 -13.31 10.95
CA LYS A 166 9.39 -13.67 9.55
C LYS A 166 9.89 -12.50 8.72
N VAL A 167 9.34 -11.30 8.92
CA VAL A 167 9.86 -10.09 8.26
C VAL A 167 11.34 -9.88 8.59
N LYS A 168 11.74 -10.02 9.86
CA LYS A 168 13.15 -9.89 10.26
C LYS A 168 14.02 -10.99 9.64
N GLU A 169 13.58 -12.25 9.63
CA GLU A 169 14.31 -13.34 8.98
C GLU A 169 14.52 -13.07 7.49
N THR A 170 13.45 -12.73 6.78
CA THR A 170 13.43 -12.46 5.33
C THR A 170 14.38 -11.35 4.94
N TYR A 171 14.43 -10.27 5.72
CA TYR A 171 15.28 -9.12 5.45
C TYR A 171 16.60 -9.11 6.25
N GLY A 172 17.00 -10.23 6.87
CA GLY A 172 18.33 -10.39 7.47
C GLY A 172 18.57 -9.62 8.77
N GLY A 173 17.52 -9.34 9.53
CA GLY A 173 17.60 -8.62 10.81
C GLY A 173 17.90 -7.14 10.61
N GLU A 174 18.93 -6.60 11.26
CA GLU A 174 19.23 -5.16 11.14
C GLU A 174 19.33 -4.73 9.65
N PRO A 175 18.65 -3.64 9.22
CA PRO A 175 18.61 -3.25 7.81
C PRO A 175 20.00 -3.07 7.15
N LYS A 176 21.04 -2.74 7.92
CA LYS A 176 22.43 -2.68 7.41
C LYS A 176 22.90 -4.01 6.82
N ASN A 177 22.44 -5.13 7.37
CA ASN A 177 22.76 -6.47 6.91
C ASN A 177 22.07 -6.79 5.58
N PHE A 178 20.82 -6.34 5.41
CA PHE A 178 20.10 -6.46 4.15
C PHE A 178 20.87 -5.80 3.00
N PHE A 179 21.29 -4.55 3.19
CA PHE A 179 22.04 -3.82 2.16
C PHE A 179 23.43 -4.41 1.90
N ALA A 180 24.09 -4.95 2.94
CA ALA A 180 25.35 -5.66 2.77
C ALA A 180 25.18 -6.93 1.93
N LYS A 181 24.14 -7.72 2.20
CA LYS A 181 23.80 -8.92 1.42
C LYS A 181 23.46 -8.56 -0.03
N LEU A 182 22.58 -7.58 -0.25
CA LEU A 182 22.21 -7.12 -1.59
C LEU A 182 23.43 -6.68 -2.41
N LYS A 183 24.38 -5.98 -1.77
CA LYS A 183 25.64 -5.58 -2.43
C LYS A 183 26.49 -6.78 -2.81
N ALA A 184 26.60 -7.78 -1.94
CA ALA A 184 27.34 -9.02 -2.22
C ALA A 184 26.70 -9.82 -3.37
N ASP A 185 25.38 -9.97 -3.36
CA ASP A 185 24.62 -10.71 -4.39
C ASP A 185 24.76 -10.04 -5.77
N ASN A 186 24.70 -8.70 -5.80
CA ASN A 186 24.91 -7.94 -7.03
C ASN A 186 26.35 -8.06 -7.56
N ALA A 187 27.36 -8.05 -6.67
CA ALA A 187 28.76 -8.24 -7.05
C ALA A 187 28.99 -9.64 -7.64
N ALA A 188 28.46 -10.68 -6.99
CA ALA A 188 28.54 -12.07 -7.49
C ALA A 188 27.85 -12.23 -8.86
N THR A 189 26.69 -11.59 -9.04
CA THR A 189 25.97 -11.59 -10.32
C THR A 189 26.78 -10.92 -11.43
N GLN A 190 27.43 -9.79 -11.13
CA GLN A 190 28.28 -9.08 -12.08
C GLN A 190 29.53 -9.89 -12.46
N GLU A 191 30.19 -10.51 -11.49
CA GLU A 191 31.34 -11.40 -11.73
C GLU A 191 30.95 -12.59 -12.62
N GLN A 192 29.78 -13.18 -12.40
CA GLN A 192 29.28 -14.30 -13.19
C GLN A 192 28.91 -13.90 -14.63
N GLN A 193 28.36 -12.70 -14.83
CA GLN A 193 28.11 -12.15 -16.17
C GLN A 193 29.40 -11.90 -16.94
N VAL A 194 30.43 -11.35 -16.29
CA VAL A 194 31.76 -11.13 -16.90
C VAL A 194 32.39 -12.47 -17.29
N ALA A 195 32.37 -13.46 -16.39
CA ALA A 195 32.91 -14.80 -16.66
C ALA A 195 32.20 -15.51 -17.83
N ASN A 196 30.89 -15.36 -17.94
CA ASN A 196 30.10 -15.94 -19.04
C ASN A 196 30.37 -15.23 -20.38
N ALA A 197 30.51 -13.89 -20.38
CA ALA A 197 30.87 -13.13 -21.57
C ALA A 197 32.27 -13.49 -22.09
N SER A 198 33.24 -13.68 -21.20
CA SER A 198 34.59 -14.10 -21.58
C SER A 198 34.64 -15.51 -22.20
N LYS A 199 33.78 -16.43 -21.76
CA LYS A 199 33.67 -17.79 -22.34
C LYS A 199 32.99 -17.84 -23.71
N LEU A 200 32.19 -16.84 -24.06
CA LEU A 200 31.52 -16.74 -25.36
C LEU A 200 32.41 -16.12 -26.45
N LEU A 201 33.51 -15.48 -26.04
CA LEU A 201 34.48 -14.82 -26.93
C LEU A 201 35.77 -15.64 -27.16
N SER A 202 35.84 -16.84 -26.56
CA SER A 202 36.93 -17.81 -26.66
C SER A 202 36.48 -19.05 -27.41
#